data_AF-A0A5C9DMV7-F1
#
_entry.id   AF-A0A5C9DMV7-F1
#
_cell.length_a   1.000
_cell.length_b   1.000
_cell.length_c   1.000
_cell.angle_alpha   90.00
_cell.angle_beta   90.00
_cell.angle_gamma   90.00
#
_symmetry.space_group_name_H-M   'P 1'
#
loop_
_entity.id
_entity.type
_entity.pdbx_description
1 polymer ?
#
loop_
_entity_poly.entity_id
_entity_poly.type
_entity_poly.pdbx_seq_one_letter_code
_entity_poly.pdbx_strand_id
1 'polypeptide(L)'
;MDEYIRLKALVKALRLTKHHAKASMLDIRLAYLDQPGLEGELERETARVIPNSSVSLQCQETGEKYCYKVVFPGEADIAKGNISLLTPLGTALIGRMPGERFTYESPGGV
;
A
#
# COMPACT_ATOMS: atom_id res chain seq x y z
N MET A 1 8.68 -4.97 11.87
CA MET A 1 9.63 -3.85 12.02
C MET A 1 10.49 -3.66 10.76
N ASP A 2 11.05 -4.71 10.15
CA ASP A 2 11.96 -4.59 8.99
C ASP A 2 11.34 -3.93 7.73
N GLU A 3 10.11 -4.32 7.39
CA GLU A 3 9.40 -3.78 6.21
C GLU A 3 9.18 -2.26 6.32
N TYR A 4 8.90 -1.78 7.52
CA TYR A 4 8.70 -0.35 7.79
C TYR A 4 10.01 0.44 7.67
N ILE A 5 11.14 -0.12 8.12
CA ILE A 5 12.47 0.47 7.92
C ILE A 5 12.81 0.54 6.44
N ARG A 6 12.57 -0.56 5.69
CA ARG A 6 12.76 -0.59 4.22
C ARG A 6 11.88 0.44 3.52
N LEU A 7 10.63 0.61 3.95
CA LEU A 7 9.72 1.61 3.39
C LEU A 7 10.22 3.04 3.62
N LYS A 8 10.65 3.36 4.85
CA LYS A 8 11.28 4.66 5.16
C LYS A 8 12.53 4.92 4.31
N ALA A 9 13.37 3.90 4.14
CA ALA A 9 14.56 3.99 3.29
C ALA A 9 14.20 4.24 1.81
N LEU A 10 13.18 3.57 1.29
CA LEU A 10 12.69 3.80 -0.08
C LEU A 10 12.19 5.23 -0.27
N VAL A 11 11.39 5.76 0.65
CA VAL A 11 10.90 7.14 0.56
C VAL A 11 12.07 8.15 0.57
N LYS A 12 13.07 7.93 1.43
CA LYS A 12 14.30 8.74 1.42
C LYS A 12 15.01 8.66 0.07
N ALA A 13 15.14 7.48 -0.53
CA ALA A 13 15.77 7.30 -1.83
C ALA A 13 15.00 7.99 -2.97
N LEU A 14 13.67 7.96 -2.96
CA LEU A 14 12.83 8.64 -3.96
C LEU A 14 12.98 10.16 -3.90
N ARG A 15 13.15 10.73 -2.71
CA ARG A 15 13.45 12.16 -2.53
C ARG A 15 14.80 12.54 -3.13
N LEU A 16 15.81 11.67 -3.01
CA LEU A 16 17.15 11.91 -3.53
C LEU A 16 17.23 11.78 -5.07
N THR A 17 16.33 11.02 -5.68
CA THR A 17 16.34 10.71 -7.13
C THR A 17 15.42 11.61 -7.96
N LYS A 18 15.00 12.77 -7.43
CA LYS A 18 14.04 13.73 -8.05
C LYS A 18 12.63 13.18 -8.30
N HIS A 19 12.26 12.02 -7.74
CA HIS A 19 10.90 11.47 -7.82
C HIS A 19 9.99 12.01 -6.70
N HIS A 20 9.95 13.34 -6.56
CA HIS A 20 9.27 14.03 -5.45
C HIS A 20 7.79 13.68 -5.34
N ALA A 21 7.05 13.59 -6.45
CA ALA A 21 5.63 13.24 -6.44
C ALA A 21 5.38 11.85 -5.82
N LYS A 22 6.18 10.84 -6.19
CA LYS A 22 6.07 9.48 -5.63
C LYS A 22 6.46 9.44 -4.15
N ALA A 23 7.51 10.18 -3.77
CA ALA A 23 7.92 10.29 -2.38
C ALA A 23 6.82 10.91 -1.51
N SER A 24 6.25 12.04 -1.94
CA SER A 24 5.18 12.73 -1.22
C SER A 24 3.93 11.85 -1.04
N MET A 25 3.59 11.06 -2.05
CA MET A 25 2.40 10.19 -1.97
C MET A 25 2.59 9.07 -0.93
N LEU A 26 3.79 8.49 -0.83
CA LEU A 26 4.11 7.51 0.21
C LEU A 26 4.32 8.15 1.59
N ASP A 27 4.84 9.38 1.66
CA ASP A 27 5.02 10.11 2.92
C ASP A 27 3.69 10.32 3.66
N ILE A 28 2.66 10.73 2.93
CA ILE A 28 1.31 10.86 3.48
C ILE A 28 0.84 9.52 4.06
N ARG A 29 1.19 8.40 3.41
CA ARG A 29 0.78 7.07 3.86
C ARG A 29 1.59 6.54 5.02
N LEU A 30 2.88 6.84 5.08
CA LEU A 30 3.74 6.53 6.23
C LEU A 30 3.19 7.13 7.52
N ALA A 31 2.60 8.32 7.45
CA ALA A 31 2.00 8.95 8.63
C ALA A 31 0.91 8.08 9.29
N TYR A 32 0.16 7.27 8.53
CA TYR A 32 -0.83 6.34 9.11
C TYR A 32 -0.19 5.16 9.85
N LEU A 33 1.03 4.78 9.48
CA LEU A 33 1.80 3.73 10.16
C LEU A 33 2.51 4.26 11.42
N ASP A 34 2.72 5.58 11.50
CA ASP A 34 3.37 6.26 12.63
C ASP A 34 2.36 6.65 13.73
N GLN A 35 1.06 6.56 13.46
CA GLN A 35 0.01 6.84 14.43
C GLN A 35 -0.03 5.73 15.51
N PRO A 36 0.16 6.05 16.79
CA PRO A 36 -0.02 5.07 17.87
C PRO A 36 -1.51 4.72 18.02
N GLY A 37 -1.82 3.42 17.88
CA GLY A 37 -3.15 2.81 18.09
C GLY A 37 -3.32 1.60 17.16
N LEU A 38 -3.55 0.36 17.62
CA LEU A 38 -4.11 -0.12 18.88
C LEU A 38 -3.31 -1.35 19.40
N GLU A 39 -2.50 -1.18 20.44
CA GLU A 39 -2.10 -2.30 21.30
C GLU A 39 -3.31 -2.63 22.19
N GLY A 40 -4.22 -3.46 21.69
CA GLY A 40 -5.42 -3.84 22.44
C GLY A 40 -6.32 -4.80 21.66
N GLU A 41 -6.25 -6.09 22.02
CA GLU A 41 -7.20 -7.21 21.81
C GLU A 41 -7.85 -7.49 20.43
N LEU A 42 -7.71 -6.64 19.41
CA LEU A 42 -8.16 -6.89 18.04
C LEU A 42 -6.99 -6.89 17.04
N GLU A 43 -6.03 -7.78 17.23
CA GLU A 43 -4.86 -7.92 16.33
C GLU A 43 -5.24 -8.30 14.88
N ARG A 44 -6.47 -8.78 14.63
CA ARG A 44 -6.91 -9.19 13.29
C ARG A 44 -7.71 -8.14 12.53
N GLU A 45 -8.31 -7.18 13.23
CA GLU A 45 -9.26 -6.22 12.64
C GLU A 45 -8.65 -4.81 12.45
N THR A 46 -7.45 -4.59 13.02
CA THR A 46 -6.71 -3.32 12.96
C THR A 46 -5.48 -3.38 12.05
N ALA A 47 -5.26 -4.51 11.37
CA ALA A 47 -4.06 -4.73 10.55
C ALA A 47 -4.04 -3.79 9.35
N ARG A 48 -3.21 -2.74 9.42
CA ARG A 48 -2.95 -1.84 8.30
C ARG A 48 -2.15 -2.55 7.22
N VAL A 49 -2.44 -2.24 5.96
CA VAL A 49 -1.65 -2.72 4.83
C VAL A 49 -0.24 -2.13 4.90
N ILE A 50 0.74 -3.02 4.96
CA ILE A 50 2.16 -2.72 4.89
C ILE A 50 2.76 -3.45 3.68
N PRO A 51 4.02 -3.16 3.30
CA PRO A 51 4.70 -3.98 2.30
C PRO A 51 4.67 -5.46 2.72
N ASN A 52 4.51 -6.33 1.73
CA ASN A 52 4.26 -7.76 1.80
C ASN A 52 2.90 -8.21 2.35
N SER A 53 1.96 -7.31 2.64
CA SER A 53 0.57 -7.66 2.92
C SER A 53 -0.16 -8.20 1.67
N SER A 54 -0.97 -9.25 1.85
CA SER A 54 -1.96 -9.69 0.87
C SER A 54 -3.29 -8.99 1.13
N VAL A 55 -3.89 -8.43 0.08
CA VAL A 55 -5.15 -7.70 0.13
C VAL A 55 -6.17 -8.29 -0.82
N SER A 56 -7.42 -8.32 -0.39
CA SER A 56 -8.57 -8.65 -1.23
C SER A 56 -9.40 -7.39 -1.43
N LEU A 57 -9.58 -7.01 -2.69
CA LEU A 57 -10.33 -5.83 -3.09
C LEU A 57 -11.59 -6.25 -3.82
N GLN A 58 -12.64 -5.45 -3.71
CA GLN A 58 -13.85 -5.60 -4.49
C GLN A 58 -14.18 -4.28 -5.18
N CYS A 59 -14.35 -4.30 -6.50
CA CYS A 59 -14.89 -3.16 -7.21
C CYS A 59 -16.37 -3.01 -6.86
N GLN A 60 -16.77 -1.82 -6.38
CA GLN A 60 -18.17 -1.59 -5.99
C GLN A 60 -19.10 -1.45 -7.21
N GLU A 61 -18.57 -1.04 -8.36
CA GLU A 61 -19.34 -0.85 -9.58
C GLU A 61 -19.60 -2.17 -10.31
N THR A 62 -18.57 -3.02 -10.44
CA THR A 62 -18.65 -4.29 -11.18
C THR A 62 -18.87 -5.51 -10.30
N GLY A 63 -18.60 -5.40 -8.99
CA GLY A 63 -18.63 -6.52 -8.03
C GLY A 63 -17.43 -7.45 -8.11
N GLU A 64 -16.51 -7.24 -9.06
CA GLU A 64 -15.32 -8.08 -9.28
C GLU A 64 -14.38 -8.06 -8.08
N LYS A 65 -13.75 -9.20 -7.82
CA LYS A 65 -12.82 -9.38 -6.70
C LYS A 65 -11.41 -9.60 -7.22
N TYR A 66 -10.48 -8.89 -6.59
CA TYR A 66 -9.06 -8.93 -6.93
C TYR A 66 -8.24 -9.25 -5.69
N CYS A 67 -7.26 -10.14 -5.82
CA CYS A 67 -6.33 -10.47 -4.74
C CYS A 67 -4.91 -10.11 -5.18
N TYR A 68 -4.24 -9.26 -4.40
CA TYR A 68 -2.88 -8.82 -4.70
C TYR A 68 -2.01 -8.88 -3.45
N LYS A 69 -0.71 -9.10 -3.66
CA LYS A 69 0.30 -8.82 -2.64
C LYS A 69 0.97 -7.48 -2.96
N VAL A 70 0.97 -6.55 -2.00
CA VAL A 70 1.66 -5.25 -2.16
C VAL A 70 3.13 -5.44 -1.82
N VAL A 71 4.04 -5.19 -2.75
CA VAL A 71 5.48 -5.48 -2.60
C VAL A 71 6.38 -4.31 -2.98
N PHE A 72 7.67 -4.41 -2.71
CA PHE A 72 8.65 -3.40 -3.14
C PHE A 72 8.83 -3.40 -4.67
N PRO A 73 9.30 -2.28 -5.26
CA PRO A 73 9.41 -2.14 -6.72
C PRO A 73 10.18 -3.26 -7.43
N GLY A 74 11.26 -3.77 -6.84
CA GLY A 74 12.06 -4.85 -7.41
C GLY A 74 11.45 -6.25 -7.27
N GLU A 75 10.35 -6.39 -6.54
CA GLU A 75 9.68 -7.66 -6.22
C GLU A 75 8.35 -7.81 -6.97
N ALA A 76 7.95 -6.79 -7.74
CA ALA A 76 6.67 -6.75 -8.45
C ALA A 76 6.66 -7.73 -9.63
N ASP A 77 5.58 -8.51 -9.69
CA ASP A 77 5.37 -9.56 -10.68
C ASP A 77 3.87 -9.84 -10.78
N ILE A 78 3.22 -9.26 -11.80
CA ILE A 78 1.77 -9.35 -11.95
C ILE A 78 1.30 -10.79 -12.20
N ALA A 79 2.13 -11.63 -12.82
CA ALA A 79 1.82 -13.03 -13.05
C ALA A 79 1.73 -13.83 -11.73
N LYS A 80 2.39 -13.34 -10.68
CA LYS A 80 2.30 -13.86 -9.31
C LYS A 80 1.27 -13.13 -8.44
N GLY A 81 0.54 -12.15 -9.00
CA GLY A 81 -0.35 -11.28 -8.24
C GLY A 81 0.37 -10.26 -7.34
N ASN A 82 1.65 -10.00 -7.59
CA ASN A 82 2.44 -9.03 -6.83
C ASN A 82 2.41 -7.66 -7.52
N ILE A 83 1.92 -6.65 -6.81
CA ILE A 83 1.89 -5.27 -7.30
C ILE A 83 2.89 -4.40 -6.54
N SER A 84 3.59 -3.52 -7.26
CA SER A 84 4.51 -2.57 -6.63
C SER A 84 3.73 -1.54 -5.82
N LEU A 85 4.21 -1.26 -4.61
CA LEU A 85 3.72 -0.17 -3.76
C LEU A 85 3.88 1.22 -4.41
N LEU A 86 4.64 1.35 -5.50
CA LEU A 86 4.79 2.60 -6.29
C LEU A 86 3.81 2.73 -7.45
N THR A 87 2.92 1.75 -7.65
CA THR A 87 1.77 1.90 -8.55
C THR A 87 0.70 2.77 -7.89
N PRO A 88 -0.20 3.42 -8.66
CA PRO A 88 -1.31 4.18 -8.09
C PRO A 88 -2.12 3.37 -7.06
N LEU A 89 -2.49 2.13 -7.40
CA LEU A 89 -3.19 1.21 -6.49
C LEU A 89 -2.32 0.86 -5.27
N GLY A 90 -1.07 0.43 -5.49
CA GLY A 90 -0.17 0.01 -4.42
C GLY A 90 0.06 1.12 -3.38
N THR A 91 0.28 2.35 -3.82
CA THR A 91 0.42 3.51 -2.93
C THR A 91 -0.90 3.81 -2.23
N ALA A 92 -2.03 3.69 -2.93
CA ALA A 92 -3.34 3.94 -2.36
C ALA A 92 -3.75 2.93 -1.27
N LEU A 93 -3.11 1.76 -1.20
CA LEU A 93 -3.38 0.72 -0.23
C LEU A 93 -2.57 0.87 1.06
N ILE A 94 -1.31 1.32 1.00
CA ILE A 94 -0.45 1.43 2.19
C ILE A 94 -1.14 2.25 3.29
N GLY A 95 -1.15 1.68 4.50
CA GLY A 95 -1.71 2.28 5.72
C GLY A 95 -3.21 2.10 5.92
N ARG A 96 -3.95 1.60 4.91
CA ARG A 96 -5.40 1.35 5.01
C ARG A 96 -5.72 0.09 5.80
N MET A 97 -6.92 0.03 6.35
CA MET A 97 -7.48 -1.10 7.07
C MET A 97 -8.53 -1.86 6.25
N PRO A 98 -8.81 -3.13 6.59
CA PRO A 98 -9.95 -3.86 6.06
C PRO A 98 -11.27 -3.09 6.24
N GLY A 99 -12.16 -3.16 5.25
CA GLY A 99 -13.46 -2.49 5.28
C GLY A 99 -13.43 -1.02 4.82
N GLU A 100 -12.26 -0.40 4.68
CA GLU A 100 -12.16 0.94 4.10
C GLU A 100 -12.51 0.95 2.60
N ARG A 101 -13.27 1.96 2.19
CA ARG A 101 -13.54 2.26 0.77
C ARG A 101 -12.62 3.36 0.29
N PHE A 102 -12.17 3.24 -0.96
CA PHE A 102 -11.31 4.24 -1.57
C PHE A 102 -11.43 4.28 -3.08
N THR A 103 -11.03 5.40 -3.63
CA THR A 103 -10.85 5.60 -5.07
C THR A 103 -9.37 5.78 -5.37
N TYR A 104 -8.97 5.38 -6.57
CA TYR A 104 -7.62 5.58 -7.08
C TYR A 104 -7.68 5.70 -8.61
N GLU A 105 -6.66 6.28 -9.21
CA GLU A 105 -6.55 6.33 -10.67
C GLU A 105 -6.03 4.98 -11.19
N SER A 106 -6.92 4.24 -11.85
CA SER A 106 -6.57 3.01 -12.54
C SER A 106 -5.89 3.33 -13.87
N PRO A 107 -4.67 2.80 -14.14
CA PRO A 107 -3.99 3.00 -15.43
C PRO A 107 -4.79 2.49 -16.63
N GLY A 108 -5.73 1.56 -16.42
CA GLY A 108 -6.59 0.97 -17.45
C GLY A 108 -7.97 1.62 -17.57
N GLY A 109 -8.31 2.60 -16.73
CA GLY A 109 -9.63 3.26 -16.77
C GLY A 109 -10.81 2.43 -16.25
N VAL A 110 -10.54 1.30 -15.60
CA VAL A 110 -11.51 0.43 -14.91
C VAL A 110 -11.32 0.45 -13.41
#